data_AF-A0A1Q3M495-F1
#
_entry.id   AF-A0A1Q3M495-F1
#
_cell.length_a   1.000
_cell.length_b   1.000
_cell.length_c   1.000
_cell.angle_alpha   90.00
_cell.angle_beta   90.00
_cell.angle_gamma   90.00
#
_symmetry.space_group_name_H-M   'P 1'
#
loop_
_entity.id
_entity.type
_entity.pdbx_description
1 polymer ?
#
loop_
_entity_poly.entity_id
_entity_poly.type
_entity_poly.pdbx_seq_one_letter_code
_entity_poly.pdbx_strand_id
1 'polypeptide(L)'
;MFSKFNKEQLAKLALYTTGINNILLEAMLSSSSEPEVELELFVVETGDETKKEAEPLNLDALCGDWKSVCKQPALLIFKAAPGYMIALGKKPKKEETGECYLIRYMEGNLCFNAGKGNVYLAYDGEKDAITLFPGGGYTRMDESQK
;
A
#
# COMPACT_ATOMS: atom_id res chain seq x y z
N MET A 1 25.26 -9.53 38.51
CA MET A 1 26.48 -10.11 37.91
C MET A 1 26.05 -11.12 36.86
N PHE A 2 26.31 -10.88 35.57
CA PHE A 2 26.04 -11.88 34.54
C PHE A 2 27.20 -12.86 34.49
N SER A 3 26.92 -14.12 34.84
CA SER A 3 27.88 -15.22 34.68
C SER A 3 28.20 -15.37 33.19
N LYS A 4 29.48 -15.26 32.83
CA LYS A 4 29.93 -15.48 31.44
C LYS A 4 29.82 -16.98 31.16
N PHE A 5 29.09 -17.36 30.11
CA PHE A 5 28.99 -18.76 29.68
C PHE A 5 30.37 -19.33 29.36
N ASN A 6 30.65 -20.53 29.85
CA ASN A 6 31.87 -21.25 29.49
C ASN A 6 31.82 -21.71 28.02
N LYS A 7 32.97 -21.97 27.39
CA LYS A 7 33.11 -22.41 26.00
C LYS A 7 32.20 -23.59 25.64
N GLU A 8 32.06 -24.56 26.54
CA GLU A 8 31.17 -25.71 26.36
C GLU A 8 29.69 -25.31 26.32
N GLN A 9 29.28 -24.36 27.16
CA GLN A 9 27.91 -23.87 27.18
C GLN A 9 27.59 -23.06 25.91
N LEU A 10 28.56 -22.31 25.41
CA LEU A 10 28.43 -21.59 24.13
C LEU A 10 28.34 -22.55 22.95
N ALA A 11 29.16 -23.60 22.92
CA ALA A 11 29.10 -24.63 21.88
C ALA A 11 27.75 -25.37 21.90
N LYS A 12 27.27 -25.72 23.10
CA LYS A 12 25.95 -26.36 23.27
C LYS A 12 24.82 -25.43 22.82
N LEU A 13 24.89 -24.15 23.15
CA LEU A 13 23.91 -23.15 22.71
C LEU A 13 23.90 -23.03 21.18
N ALA A 14 25.07 -22.89 20.54
CA ALA A 14 25.18 -22.79 19.09
C ALA A 14 24.63 -24.03 18.37
N LEU A 15 24.87 -25.23 18.91
CA LEU A 15 24.32 -26.47 18.36
C LEU A 15 22.79 -26.50 18.44
N TYR A 16 22.22 -26.13 19.60
CA TYR A 16 20.76 -26.05 19.75
C TYR A 16 20.12 -25.00 18.85
N THR A 17 20.72 -23.80 18.74
CA THR A 17 20.18 -22.75 17.89
C THR A 17 20.19 -23.17 16.42
N THR A 18 21.26 -23.85 15.99
CA THR A 18 21.37 -24.36 14.61
C THR A 18 20.32 -25.41 14.32
N GLY A 19 20.08 -26.35 15.24
CA GLY A 19 19.02 -27.35 15.10
C GLY A 19 17.63 -26.73 15.01
N ILE A 20 17.31 -25.77 15.89
CA ILE A 20 16.02 -25.07 15.90
C ILE A 20 15.81 -24.29 14.59
N ASN A 21 16.83 -23.57 14.12
CA ASN A 21 16.75 -22.80 12.88
C ASN A 21 16.54 -23.71 11.66
N ASN A 22 17.17 -24.90 11.65
CA ASN A 22 17.01 -25.86 10.57
C ASN A 22 15.58 -26.43 10.51
N ILE A 23 15.02 -26.80 11.67
CA ILE A 23 13.62 -27.25 11.76
C ILE A 23 12.65 -26.15 11.31
N LEU A 24 12.93 -24.89 11.65
CA LEU A 24 12.11 -23.75 11.23
C LEU A 24 12.18 -23.53 9.71
N LEU A 25 13.37 -23.66 9.10
CA LEU A 25 13.57 -23.61 7.66
C LEU A 25 12.78 -24.70 6.92
N GLU A 26 12.87 -25.94 7.39
CA GLU A 26 12.11 -27.07 6.85
C GLU A 26 10.59 -26.86 6.95
N ALA A 27 10.11 -26.27 8.04
CA ALA A 27 8.69 -25.93 8.22
C ALA A 27 8.24 -24.79 7.29
N MET A 28 9.07 -23.77 7.07
CA MET A 28 8.79 -22.70 6.11
C MET A 28 8.72 -23.23 4.69
N LEU A 29 9.64 -24.11 4.30
CA LEU A 29 9.67 -24.76 2.99
C LEU A 29 8.49 -25.73 2.80
N SER A 30 8.14 -26.51 3.83
CA SER A 30 7.01 -27.46 3.77
C SER A 30 5.63 -26.78 3.71
N SER A 31 5.52 -25.54 4.19
CA SER A 31 4.27 -24.75 4.10
C SER A 31 4.04 -24.13 2.71
N SER A 32 5.04 -24.17 1.83
CA SER A 32 4.98 -23.68 0.46
C SER A 32 4.44 -24.76 -0.49
N SER A 33 3.21 -25.23 -0.26
CA SER A 33 2.45 -25.99 -1.27
C SER A 33 1.71 -25.06 -2.22
N GLU A 34 2.40 -24.06 -2.75
CA GLU A 34 1.98 -23.30 -3.93
C GLU A 34 2.81 -23.80 -5.11
N PRO A 35 2.24 -23.91 -6.33
CA PRO A 35 2.93 -24.51 -7.46
C PRO A 35 4.25 -23.77 -7.73
N GLU A 36 5.35 -24.52 -7.75
CA GLU A 36 6.67 -24.06 -8.18
C GLU A 36 6.54 -23.51 -9.61
N VAL A 37 6.47 -22.18 -9.73
CA VAL A 37 6.68 -21.52 -11.02
C VAL A 37 8.20 -21.48 -11.18
N GLU A 38 8.75 -22.38 -11.98
CA GLU A 38 10.12 -22.29 -12.48
C GLU A 38 10.27 -20.93 -13.17
N LEU A 39 10.90 -19.98 -12.48
CA LEU A 39 11.38 -18.75 -13.11
C LEU A 39 12.63 -19.12 -13.92
N GLU A 40 12.43 -19.63 -15.14
CA GLU A 40 13.46 -19.62 -16.16
C GLU A 40 13.82 -18.16 -16.44
N LEU A 41 14.97 -17.73 -15.93
CA LEU A 41 15.57 -16.45 -16.27
C LEU A 41 16.10 -16.55 -17.70
N PHE A 42 15.22 -16.34 -18.69
CA PHE A 42 15.63 -16.13 -20.06
C PHE A 42 16.43 -14.83 -20.13
N VAL A 43 17.74 -14.92 -20.37
CA VAL A 43 18.51 -13.79 -20.86
C VAL A 43 18.08 -13.57 -22.30
N VAL A 44 16.98 -12.83 -22.48
CA VAL A 44 16.61 -12.33 -23.80
C VAL A 44 17.47 -11.09 -24.05
N GLU A 45 18.49 -11.22 -24.89
CA GLU A 45 19.09 -10.07 -25.55
C GLU A 45 18.07 -9.50 -26.55
N THR A 46 17.14 -8.70 -26.06
CA THR A 46 16.26 -7.86 -26.88
C THR A 46 16.24 -6.47 -26.26
N GLY A 47 16.54 -5.49 -27.11
CA GLY A 47 16.78 -4.11 -26.70
C GLY A 47 15.59 -3.42 -26.02
N ASP A 48 15.94 -2.39 -25.26
CA ASP A 48 15.09 -1.29 -24.80
C ASP A 48 13.61 -1.62 -24.52
N GLU A 49 13.37 -2.48 -23.53
CA GLU A 49 12.08 -2.51 -22.84
C GLU A 49 12.27 -2.01 -21.41
N THR A 50 11.94 -0.74 -21.25
CA THR A 50 11.79 -0.02 -19.99
C THR A 50 11.07 -0.88 -18.96
N LYS A 51 11.80 -1.31 -17.92
CA LYS A 51 11.21 -1.61 -16.61
C LYS A 51 10.38 -0.38 -16.23
N LYS A 52 9.07 -0.46 -16.37
CA LYS A 52 8.15 0.50 -15.76
C LYS A 52 8.17 0.20 -14.26
N GLU A 53 9.24 0.64 -13.59
CA GLU A 53 9.14 1.03 -12.18
C GLU A 53 7.85 1.83 -12.08
N ALA A 54 6.95 1.44 -11.18
CA ALA A 54 5.73 2.19 -10.95
C ALA A 54 6.18 3.61 -10.60
N GLU A 55 6.08 4.52 -11.56
CA GLU A 55 6.42 5.92 -11.36
C GLU A 55 5.72 6.34 -10.07
N PRO A 56 6.43 7.00 -9.14
CA PRO A 56 5.82 7.48 -7.91
C PRO A 56 4.63 8.34 -8.33
N LEU A 57 3.43 7.79 -8.17
CA LEU A 57 2.21 8.42 -8.63
C LEU A 57 2.17 9.80 -7.98
N ASN A 58 2.13 10.86 -8.80
CA ASN A 58 2.20 12.23 -8.30
C ASN A 58 0.97 12.49 -7.42
N LEU A 59 1.11 12.29 -6.10
CA LEU A 59 0.05 12.50 -5.11
C LEU A 59 -0.42 13.96 -5.07
N ASP A 60 0.44 14.88 -5.50
CA ASP A 60 0.07 16.28 -5.71
C ASP A 60 -0.96 16.44 -6.84
N ALA A 61 -0.91 15.61 -7.90
CA ALA A 61 -1.90 15.62 -8.98
C ALA A 61 -3.27 15.12 -8.51
N LEU A 62 -3.31 14.24 -7.50
CA LEU A 62 -4.53 13.75 -6.89
C LEU A 62 -5.25 14.79 -6.01
N CYS A 63 -4.55 15.84 -5.59
CA CYS A 63 -5.15 16.86 -4.74
C CYS A 63 -6.24 17.64 -5.51
N GLY A 64 -7.36 17.90 -4.84
CA GLY A 64 -8.51 18.59 -5.42
C GLY A 64 -9.85 18.00 -4.99
N ASP A 65 -10.91 18.65 -5.48
CA ASP A 65 -12.31 18.24 -5.32
C ASP A 65 -12.71 17.27 -6.44
N TRP A 66 -13.39 16.19 -6.06
CA TRP A 66 -13.78 15.08 -6.93
C TRP A 66 -15.28 14.82 -6.80
N LYS A 67 -15.95 14.71 -7.95
CA LYS A 67 -17.37 14.40 -8.07
C LYS A 67 -17.55 12.91 -8.25
N SER A 68 -18.43 12.31 -7.46
CA SER A 68 -18.80 10.92 -7.65
C SER A 68 -19.59 10.74 -8.95
N VAL A 69 -19.24 9.72 -9.73
CA VAL A 69 -20.00 9.28 -10.91
C VAL A 69 -21.25 8.51 -10.48
N CYS A 70 -21.21 7.85 -9.33
CA CYS A 70 -22.33 7.13 -8.73
C CYS A 70 -23.03 7.97 -7.63
N LYS A 71 -24.08 7.46 -6.99
CA LYS A 71 -24.77 8.14 -5.85
C LYS A 71 -23.93 8.21 -4.56
N GLN A 72 -22.61 8.28 -4.66
CA GLN A 72 -21.69 8.42 -3.52
C GLN A 72 -21.46 9.90 -3.18
N PRO A 73 -21.05 10.21 -1.93
CA PRO A 73 -20.63 11.56 -1.58
C PRO A 73 -19.46 12.03 -2.45
N ALA A 74 -19.30 13.35 -2.59
CA ALA A 74 -18.11 13.95 -3.18
C ALA A 74 -16.84 13.55 -2.42
N LEU A 75 -15.68 13.74 -3.01
CA LEU A 75 -14.41 13.32 -2.44
C LEU A 75 -13.41 14.47 -2.54
N LEU A 76 -12.66 14.71 -1.47
CA LEU A 76 -11.65 15.77 -1.42
C LEU A 76 -10.32 15.16 -1.00
N ILE A 77 -9.28 15.37 -1.81
CA ILE A 77 -7.91 14.96 -1.47
C ILE A 77 -7.09 16.22 -1.22
N PHE A 78 -6.38 16.24 -0.10
CA PHE A 78 -5.55 17.38 0.29
C PHE A 78 -4.36 16.95 1.13
N LYS A 79 -3.32 17.79 1.13
CA LYS A 79 -2.12 17.59 1.94
C LYS A 79 -2.31 18.20 3.33
N ALA A 80 -2.18 17.39 4.37
CA ALA A 80 -2.25 17.80 5.77
C ALA A 80 -1.39 16.88 6.63
N ALA A 81 -0.65 17.42 7.59
CA ALA A 81 0.19 16.61 8.48
C ALA A 81 -0.63 15.49 9.13
N PRO A 82 -0.21 14.20 9.02
CA PRO A 82 1.11 13.69 8.67
C PRO A 82 1.37 13.35 7.17
N GLY A 83 0.44 13.59 6.24
CA GLY A 83 0.61 13.20 4.83
C GLY A 83 -0.48 13.69 3.88
N TYR A 84 -0.96 12.82 2.98
CA TYR A 84 -2.13 13.10 2.14
C TYR A 84 -3.37 12.52 2.81
N MET A 85 -4.43 13.31 2.88
CA MET A 85 -5.71 12.91 3.46
C MET A 85 -6.81 12.95 2.42
N ILE A 86 -7.78 12.07 2.60
CA ILE A 86 -9.00 11.99 1.81
C ILE A 86 -10.19 12.25 2.73
N ALA A 87 -11.11 13.13 2.31
CA ALA A 87 -12.37 13.37 2.99
C ALA A 87 -13.52 12.90 2.10
N LEU A 88 -14.42 12.09 2.65
CA LEU A 88 -15.65 11.67 1.99
C LEU A 88 -16.77 12.64 2.37
N GLY A 89 -17.31 13.35 1.38
CA GLY A 89 -18.41 14.31 1.53
C GLY A 89 -17.97 15.76 1.56
N LYS A 90 -18.58 16.55 2.44
CA LYS A 90 -18.27 17.97 2.56
C LYS A 90 -16.91 18.13 3.22
N LYS A 91 -16.11 19.09 2.73
CA LYS A 91 -14.89 19.52 3.42
C LYS A 91 -15.24 19.84 4.88
N PRO A 92 -14.57 19.22 5.87
CA PRO A 92 -14.80 19.59 7.25
C PRO A 92 -14.57 21.09 7.43
N LYS A 93 -15.52 21.78 8.07
CA LYS A 93 -15.23 23.10 8.62
C LYS A 93 -14.14 22.94 9.68
N LYS A 94 -13.38 23.99 9.93
CA LYS A 94 -12.17 24.00 10.79
C LYS A 94 -12.36 23.42 12.21
N GLU A 95 -13.60 23.22 12.64
CA GLU A 95 -14.03 22.71 13.96
C GLU A 95 -14.85 21.41 13.90
N GLU A 96 -15.12 20.89 12.70
CA GLU A 96 -15.94 19.69 12.51
C GLU A 96 -15.01 18.53 12.14
N THR A 97 -15.03 17.45 12.93
CA THR A 97 -14.30 16.21 12.65
C THR A 97 -14.97 15.51 11.47
N GLY A 98 -14.77 16.04 10.26
CA GLY A 98 -15.20 15.36 9.05
C GLY A 98 -14.47 14.03 8.92
N GLU A 99 -15.11 13.08 8.24
CA GLU A 99 -14.58 11.74 7.94
C GLU A 99 -13.35 11.84 7.02
N CYS A 100 -12.20 12.21 7.61
CA CYS A 100 -10.91 12.32 6.95
C CYS A 100 -10.07 11.09 7.25
N TYR A 101 -9.49 10.50 6.22
CA TYR A 101 -8.69 9.29 6.32
C TYR A 101 -7.30 9.54 5.73
N LEU A 102 -6.28 8.95 6.35
CA LEU A 102 -4.91 9.03 5.88
C LEU A 102 -4.72 8.07 4.69
N ILE A 103 -4.20 8.61 3.58
CA ILE A 103 -3.80 7.81 2.42
C ILE A 103 -2.43 7.18 2.72
N ARG A 104 -2.35 5.86 2.49
CA ARG A 104 -1.16 5.04 2.67
C ARG A 104 -0.82 4.32 1.38
N TYR A 105 0.45 4.04 1.17
CA TYR A 105 0.91 3.17 0.09
C TYR A 105 1.10 1.76 0.65
N MET A 106 0.36 0.78 0.14
CA MET A 106 0.48 -0.62 0.52
C MET A 106 0.44 -1.51 -0.72
N GLU A 107 1.38 -2.45 -0.83
CA GLU A 107 1.41 -3.48 -1.88
C GLU A 107 1.29 -2.89 -3.31
N GLY A 108 1.97 -1.77 -3.57
CA GLY A 108 1.93 -1.12 -4.87
C GLY A 108 0.73 -0.18 -5.08
N ASN A 109 -0.22 -0.11 -4.15
CA ASN A 109 -1.49 0.59 -4.29
C ASN A 109 -1.69 1.67 -3.22
N LEU A 110 -2.39 2.75 -3.57
CA LEU A 110 -2.84 3.74 -2.60
C LEU A 110 -4.10 3.22 -1.91
N CYS A 111 -4.15 3.31 -0.58
CA CYS A 111 -5.32 2.89 0.19
C CYS A 111 -5.53 3.76 1.43
N PHE A 112 -6.76 3.77 1.94
CA PHE A 112 -7.11 4.39 3.21
C PHE A 112 -8.07 3.49 3.98
N ASN A 113 -8.10 3.62 5.30
CA ASN A 113 -8.99 2.82 6.15
C ASN A 113 -10.16 3.68 6.62
N ALA A 114 -11.37 3.33 6.16
CA ALA A 114 -12.61 4.05 6.48
C ALA A 114 -13.42 3.39 7.62
N GLY A 115 -12.78 2.63 8.50
CA GLY A 115 -13.40 1.91 9.62
C GLY A 115 -14.16 0.63 9.23
N LYS A 116 -14.62 0.49 7.98
CA LYS A 116 -15.26 -0.73 7.45
C LYS A 116 -14.30 -1.66 6.69
N GLY A 117 -13.03 -1.27 6.56
CA GLY A 117 -12.02 -1.97 5.77
C GLY A 117 -11.08 -1.00 5.05
N ASN A 118 -10.12 -1.57 4.32
CA ASN A 118 -9.25 -0.80 3.43
C ASN A 118 -10.00 -0.52 2.12
N VAL A 119 -9.95 0.73 1.69
CA VAL A 119 -10.43 1.17 0.39
C VAL A 119 -9.20 1.48 -0.45
N TYR A 120 -9.08 0.82 -1.60
CA TYR A 120 -8.01 1.06 -2.57
C TYR A 120 -8.39 2.18 -3.52
N LEU A 121 -7.40 2.97 -3.91
CA LEU A 121 -7.52 4.12 -4.79
C LEU A 121 -6.63 3.89 -6.01
N ALA A 122 -7.25 3.95 -7.18
CA ALA A 122 -6.58 3.92 -8.48
C ALA A 122 -6.81 5.26 -9.19
N TYR A 123 -5.74 5.83 -9.75
CA TYR A 123 -5.79 7.07 -10.50
C TYR A 123 -5.49 6.79 -11.96
N ASP A 124 -6.40 7.20 -12.84
CA ASP A 124 -6.19 7.23 -14.27
C ASP A 124 -5.86 8.67 -14.68
N GLY A 125 -4.58 8.92 -14.95
CA GLY A 125 -4.08 10.24 -15.35
C GLY A 125 -4.49 10.69 -16.75
N GLU A 126 -4.88 9.76 -17.64
CA GLU A 126 -5.34 10.10 -18.98
C GLU A 126 -6.78 10.64 -18.96
N LYS A 127 -7.62 10.04 -18.11
CA LYS A 127 -9.03 10.43 -17.96
C LYS A 127 -9.29 11.42 -16.82
N ASP A 128 -8.25 11.72 -16.04
CA ASP A 128 -8.33 12.46 -14.78
C ASP A 128 -9.48 11.95 -13.90
N ALA A 129 -9.45 10.63 -13.66
CA ALA A 129 -10.48 9.90 -12.96
C ALA A 129 -9.89 9.07 -11.82
N ILE A 130 -10.60 9.03 -10.69
CA ILE A 130 -10.26 8.19 -9.54
C ILE A 130 -11.26 7.04 -9.46
N THR A 131 -10.78 5.84 -9.20
CA THR A 131 -11.62 4.68 -8.87
C THR A 131 -11.32 4.20 -7.46
N LEU A 132 -12.36 4.09 -6.64
CA LEU A 132 -12.28 3.51 -5.31
C LEU A 132 -12.79 2.06 -5.32
N PHE A 133 -12.08 1.18 -4.62
CA PHE A 133 -12.50 -0.20 -4.41
C PHE A 133 -12.45 -0.56 -2.92
N PRO A 134 -13.61 -0.75 -2.26
CA PRO A 134 -14.97 -0.48 -2.72
C PRO A 134 -15.31 1.03 -2.77
N GLY A 135 -16.11 1.48 -3.73
CA GLY A 135 -16.58 2.89 -3.78
C GLY A 135 -17.01 3.39 -5.17
N GLY A 136 -16.43 2.85 -6.23
CA GLY A 136 -16.76 3.27 -7.61
C GLY A 136 -15.98 4.50 -8.06
N GLY A 137 -16.40 5.08 -9.18
CA GLY A 137 -15.64 6.09 -9.93
C GLY A 137 -15.95 7.53 -9.53
N TYR A 138 -14.93 8.38 -9.68
CA TYR A 138 -14.92 9.81 -9.42
C TYR A 138 -14.22 10.54 -10.56
N THR A 139 -14.70 11.74 -10.89
CA THR A 139 -14.12 12.65 -11.87
C THR A 139 -13.80 13.98 -11.22
N ARG A 140 -12.82 14.75 -11.72
CA ARG A 140 -12.49 16.05 -11.15
C ARG A 140 -13.71 17.00 -11.19
N MET A 141 -13.91 17.78 -10.13
CA MET A 141 -14.88 18.88 -10.15
C MET A 141 -14.27 20.09 -10.87
N ASP A 142 -14.97 20.60 -11.86
CA ASP A 142 -14.66 21.91 -12.43
C ASP A 142 -14.92 23.01 -11.39
N GLU A 143 -14.01 23.99 -11.33
CA GLU A 143 -14.09 25.14 -10.39
C GLU A 143 -15.38 25.95 -10.55
N SER A 144 -16.08 25.82 -11.68
CA SER A 144 -17.35 26.48 -12.00
C SER A 144 -18.56 25.98 -11.19
N GLN A 145 -18.44 24.88 -10.41
CA GLN A 145 -19.55 24.31 -9.62
C GLN A 145 -19.44 24.58 -8.09
N LYS A 146 -18.56 25.49 -7.68
CA LYS A 146 -18.29 25.81 -6.28
C LYS A 146 -19.29 26.79 -5.65
#